data_AF-A0A813XFA8-F1
#
_entry.id   AF-A0A813XFA8-F1
#
_cell.length_a   1.000
_cell.length_b   1.000
_cell.length_c   1.000
_cell.angle_alpha   90.00
_cell.angle_beta   90.00
_cell.angle_gamma   90.00
#
_symmetry.space_group_name_H-M   'P 1'
#
loop_
_entity.id
_entity.type
_entity.pdbx_description
1 polymer ?
#
loop_
_entity_poly.entity_id
_entity_poly.type
_entity_poly.pdbx_seq_one_letter_code
_entity_poly.pdbx_strand_id
1 'polypeptide(L)'
;MMIQSILVLLLIFIANVQLLSISDRANRKIEWNTLKLRWGPDPLVSNDEVYIRQPRTVQQALQEQYEQLPDTLEKQCIGETTIGYRYWKGNDTAAILIFDKQGIIAGIQIAFRRSSIKGNYYSFDTQKMFNVEMINGIEMYTLTAYFIDPTLICTVGRTLSQLEHEGTGTGLFLQNGTNPIKDSIEIPLWEKDIGKTKWVKGGCFKTMGIHYWYDNRLDKSCSDFFPSFLMYNKGQLSGFGWNIVANLNFSRRIERVLTPVISTFLIPVPTCIPKVNDELGGFTTQHLYFNTDPANLEC
;
A
#
# COMPACT_ATOMS: atom_id res chain seq x y z
N MET A 1 -7.61 -34.65 48.35
CA MET A 1 -7.71 -33.18 48.47
C MET A 1 -6.57 -32.41 47.80
N MET A 2 -5.33 -32.91 47.75
CA MET A 2 -4.17 -32.14 47.23
C MET A 2 -4.16 -31.93 45.70
N ILE A 3 -4.77 -32.82 44.92
CA ILE A 3 -4.74 -32.79 43.44
C ILE A 3 -5.68 -31.73 42.85
N GLN A 4 -6.82 -31.45 43.49
CA GLN A 4 -7.77 -30.43 43.04
C GLN A 4 -7.19 -29.01 43.17
N SER A 5 -6.37 -28.75 44.19
CA SER A 5 -5.79 -27.43 44.42
C SER A 5 -4.70 -27.07 43.39
N ILE A 6 -3.94 -28.05 42.92
CA ILE A 6 -2.90 -27.85 41.87
C ILE A 6 -3.55 -27.57 40.52
N LEU A 7 -4.65 -28.26 40.19
CA LEU A 7 -5.37 -28.06 38.92
C LEU A 7 -5.99 -26.65 38.81
N VAL A 8 -6.53 -26.14 39.92
CA VAL A 8 -7.10 -24.78 39.99
C VAL A 8 -6.01 -23.71 39.84
N LEU A 9 -4.85 -23.89 40.49
CA LEU A 9 -3.71 -22.98 40.35
C LEU A 9 -3.14 -22.97 38.92
N LEU A 10 -3.06 -24.13 38.26
CA LEU A 10 -2.59 -24.23 36.87
C LEU A 10 -3.55 -23.53 35.89
N LEU A 11 -4.86 -23.71 36.07
CA LEU A 11 -5.89 -23.06 35.24
C LEU A 11 -5.90 -21.53 35.42
N ILE A 12 -5.72 -21.05 36.65
CA ILE A 12 -5.58 -19.61 36.94
C ILE A 12 -4.28 -19.07 36.30
N PHE A 13 -3.18 -19.82 36.33
CA PHE A 13 -1.93 -19.39 35.72
C PHE A 13 -2.03 -19.32 34.20
N ILE A 14 -2.64 -20.32 33.55
CA ILE A 14 -2.87 -20.33 32.09
C ILE A 14 -3.81 -19.20 31.67
N ALA A 15 -4.90 -18.96 32.43
CA ALA A 15 -5.82 -17.86 32.17
C ALA A 15 -5.12 -16.50 32.28
N ASN A 16 -4.26 -16.30 33.29
CA ASN A 16 -3.50 -15.07 33.45
C ASN A 16 -2.43 -14.86 32.36
N VAL A 17 -1.73 -15.92 31.93
CA VAL A 17 -0.78 -15.84 30.80
C VAL A 17 -1.50 -15.52 29.49
N GLN A 18 -2.68 -16.09 29.26
CA GLN A 18 -3.51 -15.76 28.10
C GLN A 18 -4.01 -14.31 28.16
N LEU A 19 -4.52 -13.83 29.31
CA LEU A 19 -4.95 -12.44 29.51
C LEU A 19 -3.80 -11.43 29.32
N LEU A 20 -2.60 -11.73 29.83
CA LEU A 20 -1.40 -10.92 29.58
C LEU A 20 -1.02 -10.90 28.09
N SER A 21 -1.07 -12.03 27.40
CA SER A 21 -0.77 -12.11 25.96
C SER A 21 -1.80 -11.41 25.06
N ILE A 22 -3.06 -11.33 25.50
CA ILE A 22 -4.16 -10.62 24.82
C ILE A 22 -4.03 -9.11 25.06
N SER A 23 -3.74 -8.69 26.30
CA SER A 23 -3.46 -7.29 26.65
C SER A 23 -2.24 -6.73 25.90
N ASP A 24 -1.18 -7.54 25.73
CA ASP A 24 0.03 -7.15 24.98
C ASP A 24 -0.21 -7.03 23.46
N ARG A 25 -1.16 -7.78 22.87
CA ARG A 25 -1.54 -7.59 21.46
C ARG A 25 -2.42 -6.36 21.25
N ALA A 26 -3.26 -6.04 22.22
CA ALA A 26 -4.15 -4.89 22.15
C ALA A 26 -3.38 -3.56 22.12
N ASN A 27 -2.26 -3.46 22.86
CA ASN A 27 -1.47 -2.23 23.03
C ASN A 27 -0.19 -2.12 22.18
N ARG A 28 0.09 -3.06 21.27
CA ARG A 28 1.27 -2.95 20.40
C ARG A 28 1.12 -1.81 19.40
N LYS A 29 2.13 -0.93 19.39
CA LYS A 29 2.38 0.05 18.34
C LYS A 29 2.40 -0.66 16.98
N ILE A 30 1.80 -0.04 15.96
CA ILE A 30 1.92 -0.51 14.58
C ILE A 30 3.38 -0.34 14.15
N GLU A 31 4.01 -1.47 13.85
CA GLU A 31 5.37 -1.53 13.32
C GLU A 31 5.31 -1.83 11.83
N TRP A 32 6.10 -1.09 11.04
CA TRP A 32 6.23 -1.32 9.61
C TRP A 32 7.20 -2.47 9.32
N ASN A 33 7.07 -3.59 10.00
CA ASN A 33 8.06 -4.68 9.93
C ASN A 33 7.84 -5.63 8.74
N THR A 34 6.86 -5.36 7.87
CA THR A 34 6.65 -6.10 6.62
C THR A 34 6.25 -5.16 5.48
N LEU A 35 6.17 -5.73 4.28
CA LEU A 35 5.52 -5.12 3.11
C LEU A 35 4.71 -6.22 2.45
N LYS A 36 3.39 -6.06 2.37
CA LYS A 36 2.49 -7.02 1.72
C LYS A 36 1.56 -6.29 0.77
N LEU A 37 1.29 -6.90 -0.38
CA LEU A 37 0.33 -6.40 -1.36
C LEU A 37 -0.89 -7.30 -1.40
N ARG A 38 -1.96 -6.77 -1.98
CA ARG A 38 -3.24 -7.44 -2.19
C ARG A 38 -3.98 -7.63 -0.87
N TRP A 39 -5.29 -7.58 -0.98
CA TRP A 39 -6.24 -8.10 -0.03
C TRP A 39 -7.10 -9.18 -0.69
N GLY A 40 -7.51 -10.19 0.07
CA GLY A 40 -8.45 -11.21 -0.36
C GLY A 40 -9.41 -11.57 0.76
N PRO A 41 -10.73 -11.71 0.48
CA PRO A 41 -11.74 -12.00 1.48
C PRO A 41 -11.75 -13.46 1.95
N ASP A 42 -11.08 -14.36 1.23
CA ASP A 42 -11.25 -15.80 1.42
C ASP A 42 -10.35 -16.31 2.57
N PRO A 43 -10.94 -16.71 3.72
CA PRO A 43 -10.18 -17.21 4.86
C PRO A 43 -9.63 -18.63 4.64
N LEU A 44 -10.03 -19.32 3.58
CA LEU A 44 -9.56 -20.67 3.21
C LEU A 44 -8.36 -20.63 2.28
N VAL A 45 -8.06 -19.48 1.68
CA VAL A 45 -6.87 -19.25 0.85
C VAL A 45 -5.68 -18.92 1.75
N SER A 46 -4.50 -19.44 1.40
CA SER A 46 -3.30 -19.20 2.19
C SER A 46 -3.02 -17.70 2.35
N ASN A 47 -2.58 -17.26 3.52
CA ASN A 47 -2.28 -15.85 3.78
C ASN A 47 -1.28 -15.26 2.77
N ASP A 48 -0.36 -16.07 2.23
CA ASP A 48 0.63 -15.63 1.25
C ASP A 48 0.04 -15.45 -0.18
N GLU A 49 -1.17 -15.96 -0.43
CA GLU A 49 -1.91 -15.75 -1.68
C GLU A 49 -2.84 -14.53 -1.61
N VAL A 50 -3.36 -14.19 -0.44
CA VAL A 50 -4.24 -13.02 -0.22
C VAL A 50 -3.50 -11.78 0.30
N TYR A 51 -2.33 -11.95 0.92
CA TYR A 51 -1.40 -10.90 1.36
C TYR A 51 0.02 -11.23 0.89
N ILE A 52 0.30 -10.91 -0.36
CA ILE A 52 1.55 -11.27 -1.05
C ILE A 52 2.71 -10.47 -0.47
N ARG A 53 3.58 -11.13 0.29
CA ARG A 53 4.79 -10.54 0.86
C ARG A 53 5.74 -10.04 -0.24
N GLN A 54 6.37 -8.90 0.01
CA GLN A 54 7.43 -8.35 -0.83
C GLN A 54 8.78 -8.38 -0.09
N PRO A 55 9.89 -8.56 -0.83
CA PRO A 55 11.24 -8.43 -0.29
C PRO A 55 11.51 -6.99 0.14
N ARG A 56 12.31 -6.82 1.20
CA ARG A 56 12.68 -5.49 1.73
C ARG A 56 14.16 -5.15 1.53
N THR A 57 14.91 -6.06 0.92
CA THR A 57 16.30 -5.86 0.50
C THR A 57 16.49 -6.36 -0.92
N VAL A 58 17.45 -5.80 -1.65
CA VAL A 58 17.83 -6.29 -2.98
C VAL A 58 18.27 -7.75 -2.92
N GLN A 59 18.97 -8.16 -1.86
CA GLN A 59 19.38 -9.55 -1.68
C GLN A 59 18.17 -10.50 -1.65
N GLN A 60 17.14 -10.19 -0.85
CA GLN A 60 15.90 -10.96 -0.82
C GLN A 60 15.18 -10.90 -2.16
N ALA A 61 15.16 -9.73 -2.82
CA ALA A 61 14.51 -9.57 -4.10
C ALA A 61 15.12 -10.48 -5.17
N LEU A 62 16.46 -10.52 -5.26
CA LEU A 62 17.18 -11.41 -6.19
C LEU A 62 16.92 -12.89 -5.86
N GLN A 63 16.90 -13.26 -4.58
CA GLN A 63 16.54 -14.63 -4.15
C GLN A 63 15.10 -15.00 -4.55
N GLU A 64 14.20 -14.03 -4.52
CA GLU A 64 12.81 -14.17 -4.94
C GLU A 64 12.61 -13.95 -6.45
N GLN A 65 13.68 -13.95 -7.25
CA GLN A 65 13.67 -13.80 -8.70
C GLN A 65 13.11 -12.46 -9.20
N TYR A 66 13.25 -11.41 -8.41
CA TYR A 66 13.15 -10.07 -8.93
C TYR A 66 14.41 -9.75 -9.74
N GLU A 67 14.23 -9.00 -10.80
CA GLU A 67 15.31 -8.48 -11.62
C GLU A 67 15.21 -6.96 -11.70
N GLN A 68 16.36 -6.32 -11.84
CA GLN A 68 16.39 -4.87 -12.02
C GLN A 68 15.80 -4.53 -13.39
N LEU A 69 15.01 -3.47 -13.44
CA LEU A 69 14.47 -2.97 -14.69
C LEU A 69 15.60 -2.70 -15.72
N PRO A 70 15.45 -3.17 -16.97
CA PRO A 70 16.57 -3.25 -17.91
C PRO A 70 16.92 -1.93 -18.60
N ASP A 71 16.00 -0.94 -18.66
CA ASP A 71 16.22 0.29 -19.40
C ASP A 71 17.36 1.14 -18.78
N THR A 72 18.16 1.76 -19.64
CA THR A 72 19.44 2.40 -19.25
C THR A 72 19.29 3.58 -18.28
N LEU A 73 18.14 4.27 -18.31
CA LEU A 73 17.75 5.28 -17.32
C LEU A 73 17.26 4.67 -15.99
N GLU A 74 16.78 3.43 -16.02
CA GLU A 74 16.23 2.70 -14.85
C GLU A 74 17.32 1.95 -14.07
N LYS A 75 18.52 1.82 -14.66
CA LYS A 75 19.73 1.36 -13.95
C LYS A 75 20.35 2.41 -13.06
N GLN A 76 20.01 3.69 -13.27
CA GLN A 76 20.48 4.77 -12.43
C GLN A 76 19.57 4.92 -11.21
N CYS A 77 20.16 5.37 -10.11
CA CYS A 77 19.36 5.68 -8.93
C CYS A 77 18.48 6.91 -9.19
N ILE A 78 18.95 7.91 -9.94
CA ILE A 78 18.17 9.10 -10.27
C ILE A 78 17.67 8.94 -11.70
N GLY A 79 16.38 8.66 -11.87
CA GLY A 79 15.70 8.66 -13.16
C GLY A 79 15.07 10.01 -13.50
N GLU A 80 14.34 10.07 -14.60
CA GLU A 80 13.65 11.28 -15.05
C GLU A 80 12.51 11.70 -14.11
N THR A 81 11.69 10.72 -13.72
CA THR A 81 10.50 10.93 -12.87
C THR A 81 10.58 10.18 -11.54
N THR A 82 11.46 9.19 -11.40
CA THR A 82 11.51 8.30 -10.23
C THR A 82 12.92 8.25 -9.64
N ILE A 83 13.01 8.10 -8.31
CA ILE A 83 14.29 8.01 -7.58
C ILE A 83 14.37 6.66 -6.87
N GLY A 84 15.47 5.95 -7.05
CA GLY A 84 15.77 4.64 -6.49
C GLY A 84 15.93 3.54 -7.55
N TYR A 85 16.56 2.45 -7.16
CA TYR A 85 16.79 1.29 -8.01
C TYR A 85 15.53 0.43 -8.10
N ARG A 86 15.03 0.22 -9.32
CA ARG A 86 13.73 -0.41 -9.56
C ARG A 86 13.86 -1.88 -9.95
N TYR A 87 13.05 -2.72 -9.33
CA TYR A 87 13.03 -4.16 -9.54
C TYR A 87 11.61 -4.67 -9.69
N TRP A 88 11.41 -5.59 -10.62
CA TRP A 88 10.13 -6.28 -10.82
C TRP A 88 10.31 -7.79 -10.81
N LYS A 89 9.21 -8.53 -10.78
CA LYS A 89 9.24 -9.99 -10.85
C LYS A 89 8.42 -10.47 -12.02
N GLY A 90 9.07 -11.14 -12.98
CA GLY A 90 8.42 -11.74 -14.14
C GLY A 90 7.64 -10.74 -14.99
N ASN A 91 8.18 -9.52 -15.18
CA ASN A 91 7.53 -8.41 -15.89
C ASN A 91 6.17 -7.96 -15.30
N ASP A 92 5.86 -8.30 -14.04
CA ASP A 92 4.63 -7.84 -13.39
C ASP A 92 4.80 -6.39 -12.89
N THR A 93 4.25 -5.45 -13.64
CA THR A 93 4.28 -4.01 -13.35
C THR A 93 3.30 -3.58 -12.28
N ALA A 94 2.49 -4.50 -11.72
CA ALA A 94 1.61 -4.18 -10.61
C ALA A 94 2.38 -3.95 -9.29
N ALA A 95 3.66 -4.33 -9.24
CA ALA A 95 4.54 -4.10 -8.10
C ALA A 95 6.00 -3.97 -8.55
N ILE A 96 6.43 -2.75 -8.82
CA ILE A 96 7.82 -2.40 -9.06
C ILE A 96 8.38 -1.90 -7.73
N LEU A 97 9.29 -2.67 -7.14
CA LEU A 97 9.93 -2.33 -5.87
C LEU A 97 11.05 -1.34 -6.11
N ILE A 98 11.14 -0.32 -5.27
CA ILE A 98 12.15 0.73 -5.35
C ILE A 98 13.08 0.57 -4.16
N PHE A 99 14.38 0.41 -4.40
CA PHE A 99 15.41 0.30 -3.36
C PHE A 99 16.29 1.55 -3.34
N ASP A 100 16.77 1.90 -2.16
CA ASP A 100 17.81 2.92 -2.00
C ASP A 100 19.18 2.41 -2.46
N LYS A 101 20.18 3.30 -2.44
CA LYS A 101 21.56 2.97 -2.85
C LYS A 101 22.25 1.90 -2.01
N GLN A 102 21.74 1.60 -0.83
CA GLN A 102 22.26 0.53 0.03
C GLN A 102 21.49 -0.78 -0.16
N GLY A 103 20.50 -0.78 -1.07
CA GLY A 103 19.70 -1.95 -1.40
C GLY A 103 18.59 -2.23 -0.38
N ILE A 104 18.15 -1.25 0.41
CA ILE A 104 17.01 -1.35 1.32
C ILE A 104 15.76 -0.76 0.65
N ILE A 105 14.60 -1.38 0.85
CA ILE A 105 13.33 -0.92 0.25
C ILE A 105 13.10 0.57 0.58
N ALA A 106 12.82 1.38 -0.43
CA ALA A 106 12.62 2.82 -0.30
C ALA A 106 11.26 3.27 -0.82
N GLY A 107 10.58 2.43 -1.60
CA GLY A 107 9.27 2.74 -2.15
C GLY A 107 8.71 1.62 -3.02
N ILE A 108 7.59 1.92 -3.66
CA ILE A 108 6.92 1.04 -4.60
C ILE A 108 6.22 1.85 -5.69
N GLN A 109 6.17 1.29 -6.88
CA GLN A 109 5.49 1.84 -8.02
C GLN A 109 4.54 0.80 -8.62
N ILE A 110 3.36 1.25 -9.05
CA ILE A 110 2.49 0.50 -9.95
C ILE A 110 2.57 1.16 -11.33
N ALA A 111 2.64 0.35 -12.38
CA ALA A 111 2.60 0.82 -13.75
C ALA A 111 1.61 0.00 -14.59
N PHE A 112 0.86 0.68 -15.45
CA PHE A 112 -0.12 0.06 -16.35
C PHE A 112 -0.14 0.78 -17.70
N ARG A 113 -0.42 0.03 -18.76
CA ARG A 113 -0.29 0.53 -20.14
C ARG A 113 -1.24 1.69 -20.36
N ARG A 114 -0.73 2.81 -20.88
CA ARG A 114 -1.55 3.95 -21.27
C ARG A 114 -2.65 3.55 -22.27
N SER A 115 -2.31 2.67 -23.20
CA SER A 115 -3.23 2.09 -24.19
C SER A 115 -4.29 1.12 -23.64
N SER A 116 -4.18 0.69 -22.38
CA SER A 116 -5.19 -0.17 -21.75
C SER A 116 -6.38 0.60 -21.17
N ILE A 117 -6.26 1.93 -21.08
CA ILE A 117 -7.32 2.80 -20.56
C ILE A 117 -8.42 2.94 -21.61
N LYS A 118 -9.66 2.71 -21.15
CA LYS A 118 -10.88 2.79 -21.96
C LYS A 118 -11.80 3.86 -21.39
N GLY A 119 -12.46 4.59 -22.29
CA GLY A 119 -13.38 5.68 -21.93
C GLY A 119 -12.65 6.91 -21.37
N ASN A 120 -13.44 7.95 -21.06
CA ASN A 120 -12.93 9.25 -20.59
C ASN A 120 -13.43 9.59 -19.18
N TYR A 121 -13.56 8.57 -18.33
CA TYR A 121 -14.04 8.70 -16.95
C TYR A 121 -13.06 9.39 -16.00
N TYR A 122 -11.77 9.32 -16.34
CA TYR A 122 -10.68 9.77 -15.51
C TYR A 122 -9.66 10.54 -16.35
N SER A 123 -9.20 11.68 -15.85
CA SER A 123 -8.27 12.56 -16.58
C SER A 123 -6.82 12.24 -16.25
N PHE A 124 -6.36 11.01 -16.57
CA PHE A 124 -5.02 10.52 -16.22
C PHE A 124 -3.90 11.51 -16.57
N ASP A 125 -3.91 12.06 -17.78
CA ASP A 125 -2.89 12.97 -18.28
C ASP A 125 -2.81 14.32 -17.56
N THR A 126 -3.88 14.74 -16.86
CA THR A 126 -3.91 16.03 -16.14
C THR A 126 -3.69 15.87 -14.64
N GLN A 127 -3.72 14.64 -14.12
CA GLN A 127 -3.58 14.35 -12.70
C GLN A 127 -2.10 14.22 -12.35
N LYS A 128 -1.59 15.16 -11.55
CA LYS A 128 -0.16 15.25 -11.17
C LYS A 128 0.41 13.98 -10.51
N MET A 129 -0.45 13.16 -9.91
CA MET A 129 -0.07 11.89 -9.31
C MET A 129 0.42 10.87 -10.35
N PHE A 130 -0.09 10.93 -11.59
CA PHE A 130 0.32 10.02 -12.66
C PHE A 130 1.50 10.60 -13.43
N ASN A 131 2.56 9.82 -13.54
CA ASN A 131 3.63 10.08 -14.50
C ASN A 131 3.48 9.15 -15.70
N VAL A 132 4.06 9.56 -16.82
CA VAL A 132 4.15 8.74 -18.03
C VAL A 132 5.60 8.32 -18.19
N GLU A 133 5.83 7.01 -18.23
CA GLU A 133 7.16 6.43 -18.33
C GLU A 133 7.21 5.36 -19.43
N MET A 134 8.36 5.23 -20.07
CA MET A 134 8.65 4.13 -21.00
C MET A 134 9.27 2.99 -20.22
N ILE A 135 8.54 1.88 -20.08
CA ILE A 135 9.02 0.67 -19.41
C ILE A 135 9.04 -0.47 -20.43
N ASN A 136 10.21 -1.00 -20.75
CA ASN A 136 10.41 -2.00 -21.82
C ASN A 136 9.83 -1.54 -23.17
N GLY A 137 10.04 -0.27 -23.53
CA GLY A 137 9.53 0.30 -24.78
C GLY A 137 8.00 0.47 -24.83
N ILE A 138 7.30 0.35 -23.70
CA ILE A 138 5.86 0.55 -23.60
C ILE A 138 5.57 1.78 -22.75
N GLU A 139 4.73 2.66 -23.26
CA GLU A 139 4.25 3.84 -22.54
C GLU A 139 3.25 3.42 -21.44
N MET A 140 3.62 3.68 -20.19
CA MET A 140 2.89 3.30 -19.00
C MET A 140 2.52 4.55 -18.20
N TYR A 141 1.32 4.56 -17.64
CA TYR A 141 1.03 5.42 -16.48
C TYR A 141 1.64 4.79 -15.24
N THR A 142 2.27 5.62 -14.39
CA THR A 142 2.88 5.20 -13.13
C THR A 142 2.32 5.98 -11.95
N LEU A 143 2.16 5.30 -10.81
CA LEU A 143 1.95 5.90 -9.50
C LEU A 143 3.07 5.42 -8.58
N THR A 144 3.66 6.33 -7.82
CA THR A 144 4.83 6.03 -6.97
C THR A 144 4.59 6.49 -5.55
N ALA A 145 4.95 5.64 -4.59
CA ALA A 145 5.01 5.97 -3.17
C ALA A 145 6.40 5.64 -2.62
N TYR A 146 6.94 6.53 -1.79
CA TYR A 146 8.19 6.31 -1.06
C TYR A 146 7.91 6.10 0.42
N PHE A 147 8.69 5.21 1.03
CA PHE A 147 8.60 4.84 2.45
C PHE A 147 9.62 5.60 3.32
N ILE A 148 10.49 6.37 2.68
CA ILE A 148 11.46 7.25 3.32
C ILE A 148 11.51 8.57 2.54
N ASP A 149 12.10 9.60 3.14
CA ASP A 149 12.32 10.88 2.47
C ASP A 149 13.08 10.66 1.14
N PRO A 150 12.51 11.07 -0.01
CA PRO A 150 13.14 10.89 -1.33
C PRO A 150 14.55 11.47 -1.45
N THR A 151 14.91 12.49 -0.65
CA THR A 151 16.26 13.08 -0.64
C THR A 151 17.35 12.11 -0.16
N LEU A 152 16.98 11.07 0.60
CA LEU A 152 17.90 10.11 1.18
C LEU A 152 18.19 8.92 0.26
N ILE A 153 17.27 8.59 -0.64
CA ILE A 153 17.26 7.33 -1.41
C ILE A 153 18.56 7.11 -2.19
N CYS A 154 19.03 8.12 -2.91
CA CYS A 154 20.22 8.03 -3.76
C CYS A 154 21.47 8.69 -3.18
N THR A 155 21.37 9.33 -2.01
CA THR A 155 22.47 10.06 -1.38
C THR A 155 23.14 9.23 -0.30
N VAL A 156 22.39 8.84 0.73
CA VAL A 156 22.88 8.08 1.89
C VAL A 156 22.29 6.67 1.92
N GLY A 157 20.99 6.53 1.67
CA GLY A 157 20.25 5.27 1.84
C GLY A 157 20.16 4.83 3.30
N ARG A 158 19.66 3.62 3.53
CA ARG A 158 19.53 3.01 4.86
C ARG A 158 20.45 1.80 5.03
N THR A 159 20.90 1.59 6.25
CA THR A 159 21.62 0.37 6.64
C THR A 159 20.64 -0.75 7.03
N LEU A 160 21.14 -1.99 7.09
CA LEU A 160 20.36 -3.12 7.62
C LEU A 160 19.91 -2.87 9.07
N SER A 161 20.76 -2.25 9.89
CA SER A 161 20.40 -1.90 11.26
C SER A 161 19.24 -0.90 11.31
N GLN A 162 19.23 0.10 10.41
CA GLN A 162 18.09 1.01 10.28
C GLN A 162 16.83 0.28 9.81
N LEU A 163 16.91 -0.64 8.85
CA LEU A 163 15.77 -1.49 8.46
C LEU A 163 15.21 -2.29 9.65
N GLU A 164 16.07 -2.81 10.51
CA GLU A 164 15.65 -3.58 11.70
C GLU A 164 14.94 -2.71 12.74
N HIS A 165 15.40 -1.48 12.96
CA HIS A 165 14.85 -0.57 13.97
C HIS A 165 13.65 0.26 13.49
N GLU A 166 13.68 0.70 12.23
CA GLU A 166 12.68 1.58 11.63
C GLU A 166 11.63 0.79 10.82
N GLY A 167 11.94 -0.43 10.41
CA GLY A 167 11.10 -1.24 9.53
C GLY A 167 11.18 -0.78 8.06
N THR A 168 10.13 -1.09 7.29
CA THR A 168 9.97 -0.81 5.86
C THR A 168 10.11 0.68 5.54
N GLY A 169 9.82 1.58 6.47
CA GLY A 169 9.92 3.01 6.24
C GLY A 169 9.74 3.85 7.48
N THR A 170 10.11 5.13 7.37
CA THR A 170 9.97 6.17 8.40
C THR A 170 8.89 7.19 8.06
N GLY A 171 8.30 7.12 6.86
CA GLY A 171 7.26 8.01 6.37
C GLY A 171 6.54 7.41 5.16
N LEU A 172 5.46 8.04 4.71
CA LEU A 172 4.84 7.72 3.42
C LEU A 172 4.75 9.00 2.60
N PHE A 173 5.36 8.98 1.42
CA PHE A 173 5.41 10.12 0.50
C PHE A 173 4.79 9.70 -0.82
N LEU A 174 3.62 10.24 -1.12
CA LEU A 174 2.94 9.98 -2.39
C LEU A 174 3.46 10.96 -3.44
N GLN A 175 4.06 10.46 -4.52
CA GLN A 175 4.60 11.31 -5.57
C GLN A 175 3.48 12.03 -6.32
N ASN A 176 3.56 13.36 -6.41
CA ASN A 176 2.54 14.27 -6.94
C ASN A 176 3.14 15.26 -7.96
N GLY A 177 3.94 14.72 -8.87
CA GLY A 177 4.63 15.43 -9.95
C GLY A 177 5.81 14.62 -10.46
N THR A 178 6.65 15.25 -11.28
CA THR A 178 7.80 14.58 -11.91
C THR A 178 9.05 14.62 -11.03
N ASN A 179 9.12 15.46 -9.99
CA ASN A 179 10.26 15.52 -9.10
C ASN A 179 9.90 15.00 -7.69
N PRO A 180 10.23 13.75 -7.32
CA PRO A 180 9.89 13.19 -6.01
C PRO A 180 10.36 14.00 -4.80
N ILE A 181 11.48 14.71 -4.91
CA ILE A 181 12.05 15.50 -3.80
C ILE A 181 11.21 16.76 -3.53
N LYS A 182 10.64 17.38 -4.58
CA LYS A 182 9.88 18.63 -4.46
C LYS A 182 8.37 18.41 -4.48
N ASP A 183 7.94 17.39 -5.20
CA ASP A 183 6.57 17.11 -5.57
C ASP A 183 6.11 15.81 -4.92
N SER A 184 6.13 15.76 -3.59
CA SER A 184 5.59 14.66 -2.80
C SER A 184 4.60 15.17 -1.76
N ILE A 185 3.56 14.38 -1.51
CA ILE A 185 2.62 14.58 -0.42
C ILE A 185 3.04 13.66 0.72
N GLU A 186 3.57 14.25 1.79
CA GLU A 186 3.83 13.52 3.03
C GLU A 186 2.51 13.18 3.72
N ILE A 187 2.36 11.91 4.08
CA ILE A 187 1.18 11.39 4.76
C ILE A 187 1.41 11.37 6.27
N PRO A 188 0.47 11.92 7.08
CA PRO A 188 0.59 11.87 8.53
C PRO A 188 0.72 10.44 9.06
N LEU A 189 1.74 10.15 9.87
CA LEU A 189 1.89 8.82 10.47
C LEU A 189 0.82 8.51 11.52
N TRP A 190 0.22 9.55 12.11
CA TRP A 190 -0.76 9.43 13.18
C TRP A 190 -2.13 9.92 12.74
N GLU A 191 -3.18 9.14 13.03
CA GLU A 191 -4.56 9.44 12.64
C GLU A 191 -5.03 10.79 13.22
N LYS A 192 -4.57 11.15 14.43
CA LYS A 192 -4.87 12.43 15.07
C LYS A 192 -4.43 13.66 14.25
N ASP A 193 -3.45 13.50 13.36
CA ASP A 193 -2.91 14.58 12.54
C ASP A 193 -3.61 14.68 11.17
N ILE A 194 -4.48 13.71 10.81
CA ILE A 194 -5.28 13.73 9.57
C ILE A 194 -6.22 14.94 9.51
N GLY A 195 -6.76 15.39 10.65
CA GLY A 195 -7.73 16.50 10.69
C GLY A 195 -7.24 17.84 10.14
N LYS A 196 -5.94 17.97 9.87
CA LYS A 196 -5.30 19.14 9.23
C LYS A 196 -5.14 18.98 7.70
N THR A 197 -5.66 17.90 7.13
CA THR A 197 -5.50 17.53 5.71
C THR A 197 -6.86 17.45 5.01
N LYS A 198 -6.88 17.10 3.72
CA LYS A 198 -8.11 16.82 2.97
C LYS A 198 -8.53 15.35 3.02
N TRP A 199 -7.79 14.50 3.73
CA TRP A 199 -8.16 13.10 3.90
C TRP A 199 -9.38 13.00 4.82
N VAL A 200 -10.48 12.47 4.30
CA VAL A 200 -11.72 12.27 5.05
C VAL A 200 -11.88 10.82 5.43
N LYS A 201 -12.38 10.58 6.65
CA LYS A 201 -12.62 9.24 7.17
C LYS A 201 -13.72 8.56 6.35
N GLY A 202 -13.42 7.38 5.82
CA GLY A 202 -14.36 6.51 5.15
C GLY A 202 -14.95 5.47 6.10
N GLY A 203 -15.18 4.28 5.57
CA GLY A 203 -15.60 3.12 6.34
C GLY A 203 -14.40 2.36 6.93
N CYS A 204 -14.73 1.41 7.80
CA CYS A 204 -13.76 0.47 8.33
C CYS A 204 -14.15 -0.94 7.89
N PHE A 205 -13.18 -1.66 7.33
CA PHE A 205 -13.38 -3.03 6.90
C PHE A 205 -12.45 -3.94 7.68
N LYS A 206 -13.02 -4.93 8.39
CA LYS A 206 -12.25 -5.92 9.14
C LYS A 206 -11.26 -6.60 8.18
N THR A 207 -9.97 -6.67 8.54
CA THR A 207 -8.84 -7.15 7.70
C THR A 207 -8.27 -6.15 6.67
N MET A 208 -8.82 -4.95 6.54
CA MET A 208 -8.23 -3.84 5.78
C MET A 208 -7.88 -2.64 6.67
N GLY A 209 -8.65 -2.38 7.73
CA GLY A 209 -8.50 -1.23 8.63
C GLY A 209 -9.47 -0.09 8.31
N ILE A 210 -9.20 1.10 8.87
CA ILE A 210 -9.99 2.31 8.65
C ILE A 210 -9.47 3.03 7.41
N HIS A 211 -10.30 3.13 6.36
CA HIS A 211 -9.93 3.84 5.14
C HIS A 211 -10.11 5.35 5.27
N TYR A 212 -9.21 6.09 4.66
CA TYR A 212 -9.31 7.53 4.46
C TYR A 212 -9.17 7.87 2.99
N TRP A 213 -10.05 8.72 2.49
CA TRP A 213 -10.17 9.09 1.08
C TRP A 213 -9.93 10.58 0.89
N TYR A 214 -9.16 10.97 -0.11
CA TYR A 214 -8.81 12.38 -0.28
C TYR A 214 -9.97 13.19 -0.87
N ASP A 215 -10.42 14.20 -0.14
CA ASP A 215 -11.48 15.14 -0.55
C ASP A 215 -12.73 14.41 -1.09
N ASN A 216 -13.16 13.35 -0.39
CA ASN A 216 -14.26 12.50 -0.80
C ASN A 216 -15.63 13.09 -0.42
N ARG A 217 -16.57 13.08 -1.37
CA ARG A 217 -17.94 13.61 -1.23
C ARG A 217 -18.86 12.95 -2.26
N LEU A 218 -20.17 13.00 -2.01
CA LEU A 218 -21.17 12.30 -2.84
C LEU A 218 -21.20 12.79 -4.30
N ASP A 219 -21.02 14.08 -4.52
CA ASP A 219 -21.01 14.77 -5.81
C ASP A 219 -19.60 14.85 -6.45
N LYS A 220 -18.63 14.10 -5.94
CA LYS A 220 -17.27 14.09 -6.48
C LYS A 220 -17.27 13.55 -7.92
N SER A 221 -16.62 14.29 -8.82
CA SER A 221 -16.35 13.81 -10.17
C SER A 221 -15.33 12.67 -10.16
N CYS A 222 -15.58 11.65 -10.99
CA CYS A 222 -14.60 10.59 -11.20
C CYS A 222 -13.35 11.09 -11.91
N SER A 223 -13.42 12.18 -12.68
CA SER A 223 -12.26 12.79 -13.34
C SER A 223 -11.16 13.23 -12.37
N ASP A 224 -11.55 13.53 -11.12
CA ASP A 224 -10.72 14.15 -10.09
C ASP A 224 -10.56 13.23 -8.87
N PHE A 225 -10.81 11.94 -9.03
CA PHE A 225 -10.68 10.98 -7.94
C PHE A 225 -9.20 10.81 -7.58
N PHE A 226 -8.80 11.14 -6.36
CA PHE A 226 -7.38 11.05 -6.00
C PHE A 226 -6.96 9.56 -5.99
N PRO A 227 -5.87 9.15 -6.66
CA PRO A 227 -5.62 7.76 -6.99
C PRO A 227 -5.04 6.92 -5.84
N SER A 228 -5.24 7.34 -4.59
CA SER A 228 -4.79 6.62 -3.41
C SER A 228 -5.75 6.82 -2.22
N PHE A 229 -5.81 5.79 -1.36
CA PHE A 229 -6.45 5.81 -0.06
C PHE A 229 -5.44 5.45 1.03
N LEU A 230 -5.68 5.92 2.25
CA LEU A 230 -4.85 5.61 3.41
C LEU A 230 -5.56 4.62 4.31
N MET A 231 -4.80 3.85 5.08
CA MET A 231 -5.34 2.92 6.07
C MET A 231 -4.69 3.14 7.43
N TYR A 232 -5.51 3.43 8.43
CA TYR A 232 -5.09 3.55 9.82
C TYR A 232 -5.62 2.39 10.65
N ASN A 233 -4.82 1.98 11.63
CA ASN A 233 -5.19 1.01 12.64
C ASN A 233 -4.62 1.50 13.98
N LYS A 234 -5.45 1.50 15.04
CA LYS A 234 -5.05 1.95 16.38
C LYS A 234 -4.40 3.35 16.39
N GLY A 235 -4.92 4.27 15.57
CA GLY A 235 -4.43 5.64 15.48
C GLY A 235 -3.13 5.83 14.70
N GLN A 236 -2.61 4.80 14.04
CA GLN A 236 -1.36 4.84 13.27
C GLN A 236 -1.53 4.36 11.83
N LEU A 237 -0.76 4.93 10.92
CA LEU A 237 -0.74 4.53 9.50
C LEU A 237 -0.24 3.08 9.40
N SER A 238 -1.11 2.17 8.98
CA SER A 238 -0.84 0.73 8.87
C SER A 238 -0.67 0.25 7.42
N GLY A 239 -1.06 1.09 6.47
CA GLY A 239 -0.96 0.82 5.06
C GLY A 239 -1.57 1.93 4.22
N PHE A 240 -1.59 1.72 2.92
CA PHE A 240 -2.25 2.59 1.95
C PHE A 240 -2.66 1.73 0.75
N GLY A 241 -3.33 2.32 -0.23
CA GLY A 241 -3.55 1.62 -1.48
C GLY A 241 -3.70 2.55 -2.66
N TRP A 242 -3.67 1.93 -3.83
CA TRP A 242 -4.02 2.57 -5.09
C TRP A 242 -5.49 2.36 -5.36
N ASN A 243 -6.15 3.38 -5.88
CA ASN A 243 -7.50 3.28 -6.40
C ASN A 243 -7.57 3.93 -7.78
N ILE A 244 -7.79 3.11 -8.80
CA ILE A 244 -7.68 3.52 -10.18
C ILE A 244 -9.06 3.39 -10.82
N VAL A 245 -9.55 4.48 -11.40
CA VAL A 245 -10.82 4.56 -12.14
C VAL A 245 -10.62 3.95 -13.53
N ALA A 246 -10.30 2.65 -13.55
CA ALA A 246 -10.15 1.82 -14.72
C ALA A 246 -10.26 0.35 -14.32
N ASN A 247 -10.57 -0.52 -15.29
CA ASN A 247 -10.59 -1.96 -15.09
C ASN A 247 -9.24 -2.55 -15.52
N LEU A 248 -8.34 -2.70 -14.54
CA LEU A 248 -7.02 -3.29 -14.75
C LEU A 248 -7.05 -4.76 -14.32
N ASN A 249 -6.76 -5.66 -15.27
CA ASN A 249 -6.74 -7.11 -15.04
C ASN A 249 -5.51 -7.75 -15.69
N PHE A 250 -4.32 -7.27 -15.34
CA PHE A 250 -3.04 -7.78 -15.85
C PHE A 250 -2.18 -8.46 -14.79
N SER A 251 -2.60 -8.40 -13.52
CA SER A 251 -1.87 -9.00 -12.40
C SER A 251 -2.82 -9.49 -11.32
N ARG A 252 -2.43 -10.58 -10.65
CA ARG A 252 -3.08 -11.04 -9.41
C ARG A 252 -2.87 -10.07 -8.25
N ARG A 253 -1.90 -9.15 -8.30
CA ARG A 253 -1.67 -8.17 -7.23
C ARG A 253 -2.68 -7.03 -7.25
N ILE A 254 -3.56 -7.02 -8.24
CA ILE A 254 -4.65 -6.05 -8.40
C ILE A 254 -5.96 -6.70 -7.95
N GLU A 255 -6.75 -5.94 -7.21
CA GLU A 255 -8.07 -6.35 -6.75
C GLU A 255 -9.14 -5.67 -7.59
N ARG A 256 -10.26 -6.39 -7.77
CA ARG A 256 -11.47 -5.85 -8.35
C ARG A 256 -12.50 -5.73 -7.26
N VAL A 257 -12.98 -4.52 -7.02
CA VAL A 257 -13.99 -4.29 -6.00
C VAL A 257 -15.37 -4.46 -6.62
N LEU A 258 -16.11 -5.46 -6.14
CA LEU A 258 -17.52 -5.62 -6.48
C LEU A 258 -18.34 -4.51 -5.80
N THR A 259 -19.34 -3.99 -6.52
CA THR A 259 -20.17 -2.86 -6.09
C THR A 259 -20.72 -2.97 -4.65
N PRO A 260 -21.18 -4.15 -4.15
CA PRO A 260 -21.69 -4.25 -2.78
C PRO A 260 -20.62 -4.03 -1.69
N VAL A 261 -19.34 -4.24 -2.01
CA VAL A 261 -18.24 -4.10 -1.03
C VAL A 261 -17.76 -2.66 -0.96
N ILE A 262 -17.86 -1.88 -2.04
CA ILE A 262 -17.36 -0.49 -2.08
C ILE A 262 -17.93 0.36 -0.94
N SER A 263 -19.23 0.25 -0.66
CA SER A 263 -19.90 1.06 0.38
C SER A 263 -19.45 0.76 1.81
N THR A 264 -18.70 -0.32 2.02
CA THR A 264 -18.20 -0.68 3.36
C THR A 264 -16.96 0.12 3.75
N PHE A 265 -16.21 0.64 2.78
CA PHE A 265 -14.97 1.38 3.03
C PHE A 265 -14.93 2.76 2.36
N LEU A 266 -15.64 2.98 1.24
CA LEU A 266 -15.73 4.27 0.56
C LEU A 266 -17.03 4.96 0.99
N ILE A 267 -16.93 5.87 1.97
CA ILE A 267 -18.08 6.56 2.55
C ILE A 267 -17.84 8.08 2.50
N PRO A 268 -18.79 8.88 1.95
CA PRO A 268 -19.89 8.42 1.08
C PRO A 268 -19.36 7.81 -0.23
N VAL A 269 -20.12 6.95 -0.90
CA VAL A 269 -19.79 6.46 -2.24
C VAL A 269 -20.12 7.57 -3.25
N PRO A 270 -19.16 8.13 -4.00
CA PRO A 270 -19.47 9.10 -5.04
C PRO A 270 -20.40 8.52 -6.11
N THR A 271 -21.37 9.33 -6.54
CA THR A 271 -22.38 8.93 -7.53
C THR A 271 -21.82 8.48 -8.87
N CYS A 272 -20.57 8.83 -9.18
CA CYS A 272 -19.89 8.42 -10.41
C CYS A 272 -19.35 6.97 -10.34
N ILE A 273 -19.10 6.41 -9.16
CA ILE A 273 -18.49 5.08 -8.99
C ILE A 273 -19.37 3.94 -9.52
N PRO A 274 -20.69 3.90 -9.26
CA PRO A 274 -21.55 2.88 -9.87
C PRO A 274 -21.48 2.88 -11.40
N LYS A 275 -21.49 4.06 -12.03
CA LYS A 275 -21.39 4.19 -13.50
C LYS A 275 -20.07 3.65 -14.03
N VAL A 276 -18.96 3.97 -13.36
CA VAL A 276 -17.63 3.42 -13.69
C VAL A 276 -17.62 1.90 -13.60
N ASN A 277 -18.21 1.33 -12.55
CA ASN A 277 -18.28 -0.12 -12.39
C ASN A 277 -19.09 -0.79 -13.50
N ASP A 278 -20.24 -0.22 -13.82
CA ASP A 278 -21.16 -0.77 -14.83
C ASP A 278 -20.59 -0.66 -16.24
N GLU A 279 -19.95 0.46 -16.59
CA GLU A 279 -19.50 0.75 -17.96
C GLU A 279 -18.06 0.32 -18.25
N LEU A 280 -17.13 0.47 -17.31
CA LEU A 280 -15.73 0.04 -17.49
C LEU A 280 -15.50 -1.40 -17.03
N GLY A 281 -16.47 -1.99 -16.34
CA GLY A 281 -16.34 -3.31 -15.73
C GLY A 281 -15.49 -3.31 -14.47
N GLY A 282 -15.26 -2.14 -13.85
CA GLY A 282 -14.74 -2.07 -12.48
C GLY A 282 -13.89 -0.85 -12.13
N PHE A 283 -13.82 -0.66 -10.82
CA PHE A 283 -12.89 0.18 -10.08
C PHE A 283 -11.77 -0.71 -9.53
N THR A 284 -10.53 -0.44 -9.93
CA THR A 284 -9.36 -1.22 -9.52
C THR A 284 -8.82 -0.70 -8.20
N THR A 285 -8.54 -1.61 -7.27
CA THR A 285 -7.75 -1.30 -6.07
C THR A 285 -6.50 -2.17 -5.96
N GLN A 286 -5.54 -1.70 -5.19
CA GLN A 286 -4.43 -2.51 -4.70
C GLN A 286 -4.11 -2.06 -3.29
N HIS A 287 -4.28 -2.94 -2.30
CA HIS A 287 -3.90 -2.65 -0.93
C HIS A 287 -2.41 -2.95 -0.69
N LEU A 288 -1.79 -2.13 0.14
CA LEU A 288 -0.42 -2.27 0.63
C LEU A 288 -0.41 -2.16 2.15
N TYR A 289 0.18 -3.16 2.81
CA TYR A 289 0.22 -3.28 4.25
C TYR A 289 1.64 -3.30 4.79
N PHE A 290 1.88 -2.57 5.87
CA PHE A 290 3.17 -2.54 6.55
C PHE A 290 3.25 -3.48 7.77
N ASN A 291 2.10 -3.94 8.28
CA ASN A 291 1.99 -4.76 9.48
C ASN A 291 2.16 -6.28 9.20
N THR A 292 2.76 -6.99 10.16
CA THR A 292 3.01 -8.45 10.10
C THR A 292 1.76 -9.28 9.86
N ASP A 293 0.61 -8.82 10.36
CA ASP A 293 -0.67 -9.52 10.24
C ASP A 293 -1.80 -8.58 9.83
N PRO A 294 -2.03 -8.39 8.51
CA PRO A 294 -3.15 -7.62 8.00
C PRO A 294 -4.52 -8.19 8.41
N ALA A 295 -4.63 -9.49 8.73
CA ALA A 295 -5.88 -10.08 9.16
C ALA A 295 -6.34 -9.57 10.55
N ASN A 296 -5.43 -8.98 11.33
CA ASN A 296 -5.71 -8.38 12.64
C ASN A 296 -5.91 -6.86 12.58
N LEU A 297 -6.19 -6.29 11.41
CA LEU A 297 -6.58 -4.89 11.32
C LEU A 297 -8.01 -4.72 11.85
N GLU A 298 -8.13 -3.87 12.87
CA GLU A 298 -9.33 -3.69 13.68
C GLU A 298 -10.04 -2.38 13.34
N CYS A 299 -11.33 -2.40 13.61
CA CYS A 299 -12.23 -1.27 13.75
C CYS A 299 -12.60 -1.22 15.24
#